data_AF-A0A5C3DPT0-F1
#
_entry.id   AF-A0A5C3DPT0-F1
#
_cell.length_a   1.000
_cell.length_b   1.000
_cell.length_c   1.000
_cell.angle_alpha   90.00
_cell.angle_beta   90.00
_cell.angle_gamma   90.00
#
_symmetry.space_group_name_H-M   'P 1'
#
loop_
_entity.id
_entity.type
_entity.pdbx_description
1 polymer ?
#
loop_
_entity_poly.entity_id
_entity_poly.type
_entity_poly.pdbx_seq_one_letter_code
_entity_poly.pdbx_strand_id
1 'polypeptide(L)'
;MTSPIAQAKDAPTAAEITQSMRTGVLIHPETAQDGRFLILPHPRTGVPTYYLHSDSASGSSSSATLNGELFELSSLKDGKYDRCWMFSDLNQVISSGQLEILARIDARFVVISLLYSTLADGKFRSLEDTFEQIALALYGRRKEEMVECIPALKAKLSEGGASEAHGVQQDWSDIITFGNLALVKKALEEVADVQDLPNGEQAYRLSTAKVFSILDSKHQRLSSKSTFVASPNMLGRNFERRWQSDSDPSPYLTAAAEGEQESDCKEAKELRAKIAAEIIATNLPPPLAVDYFGHLEIAVDN
;
A
#
# COMPACT_ATOMS: atom_id res chain seq x y z
N MET A 1 -34.30 42.83 53.07
CA MET A 1 -34.24 42.47 51.64
C MET A 1 -32.82 42.71 51.16
N THR A 2 -32.01 41.66 51.16
CA THR A 2 -30.60 41.69 50.78
C THR A 2 -30.30 40.36 50.10
N SER A 3 -30.13 40.41 48.78
CA SER A 3 -29.79 39.26 47.93
C SER A 3 -28.36 38.77 48.21
N PRO A 4 -28.09 37.46 48.13
CA PRO A 4 -26.75 36.93 48.29
C PRO A 4 -25.95 36.98 46.98
N ILE A 5 -24.65 37.21 47.17
CA ILE A 5 -23.56 37.18 46.20
C ILE A 5 -23.34 35.73 45.74
N ALA A 6 -23.38 35.49 44.42
CA ALA A 6 -23.12 34.20 43.83
C ALA A 6 -21.60 33.88 43.83
N GLN A 7 -21.29 32.67 44.27
CA GLN A 7 -19.95 32.09 44.34
C GLN A 7 -19.32 31.95 42.94
N ALA A 8 -18.04 32.32 42.84
CA ALA A 8 -17.16 31.92 41.76
C ALA A 8 -16.99 30.40 41.79
N LYS A 9 -17.29 29.75 40.65
CA LYS A 9 -17.06 28.33 40.43
C LYS A 9 -15.94 28.20 39.41
N ASP A 10 -14.96 27.37 39.77
CA ASP A 10 -13.67 27.17 39.10
C ASP A 10 -13.77 27.01 37.57
N ALA A 11 -12.87 27.69 36.87
CA ALA A 11 -12.61 27.46 35.47
C ALA A 11 -11.83 26.14 35.29
N PRO A 12 -12.26 25.21 34.43
CA PRO A 12 -11.42 24.10 34.04
C PRO A 12 -10.32 24.61 33.10
N THR A 13 -9.07 24.35 33.46
CA THR A 13 -7.88 24.52 32.63
C THR A 13 -7.98 23.57 31.43
N ALA A 14 -8.57 24.09 30.35
CA ALA A 14 -8.60 23.43 29.05
C ALA A 14 -7.23 23.54 28.39
N ALA A 15 -6.34 22.59 28.67
CA ALA A 15 -5.40 22.13 27.66
C ALA A 15 -6.19 21.32 26.63
N GLU A 16 -7.02 22.02 25.84
CA GLU A 16 -7.64 21.46 24.65
C GLU A 16 -6.51 21.13 23.68
N ILE A 17 -6.22 19.84 23.58
CA ILE A 17 -5.50 19.26 22.46
C ILE A 17 -6.30 19.68 21.21
N THR A 18 -5.85 20.73 20.54
CA THR A 18 -6.35 21.10 19.22
C THR A 18 -5.99 19.98 18.26
N GLN A 19 -6.81 18.94 18.20
CA GLN A 19 -6.91 18.09 17.02
C GLN A 19 -7.36 19.02 15.90
N SER A 20 -6.39 19.48 15.11
CA SER A 20 -6.66 20.15 13.85
C SER A 20 -7.42 19.15 12.99
N MET A 21 -8.75 19.25 12.99
CA MET A 21 -9.61 18.45 12.12
C MET A 21 -9.34 18.91 10.69
N ARG A 22 -8.42 18.21 10.03
CA ARG A 22 -8.16 18.42 8.61
C ARG A 22 -9.35 17.87 7.84
N THR A 23 -10.26 18.76 7.43
CA THR A 23 -11.35 18.39 6.52
C THR A 23 -10.77 18.14 5.13
N GLY A 24 -11.11 17.01 4.53
CA GLY A 24 -10.62 16.58 3.22
C GLY A 24 -11.69 15.84 2.43
N VAL A 25 -11.40 15.55 1.17
CA VAL A 25 -12.30 14.80 0.28
C VAL A 25 -11.72 13.41 0.09
N LEU A 26 -12.50 12.38 0.40
CA LEU A 26 -12.09 10.99 0.32
C LEU A 26 -13.02 10.21 -0.62
N ILE A 27 -12.45 9.56 -1.62
CA ILE A 27 -13.11 8.51 -2.39
C ILE A 27 -12.73 7.19 -1.76
N HIS A 28 -13.72 6.43 -1.29
CA HIS A 28 -13.50 5.11 -0.73
C HIS A 28 -14.57 4.12 -1.22
N PRO A 29 -14.23 2.83 -1.34
CA PRO A 29 -15.23 1.81 -1.64
C PRO A 29 -16.17 1.65 -0.44
N GLU A 30 -17.40 1.21 -0.72
CA GLU A 30 -18.41 0.96 0.32
C GLU A 30 -18.00 -0.14 1.31
N THR A 31 -16.97 -0.94 0.99
CA THR A 31 -16.43 -1.96 1.90
C THR A 31 -15.38 -1.41 2.87
N ALA A 32 -14.92 -0.17 2.70
CA ALA A 32 -13.95 0.50 3.57
C ALA A 32 -14.68 1.39 4.59
N GLN A 33 -15.37 0.78 5.57
CA GLN A 33 -16.25 1.51 6.50
C GLN A 33 -15.64 1.70 7.89
N ASP A 34 -14.79 0.78 8.34
CA ASP A 34 -14.28 0.77 9.71
C ASP A 34 -12.80 0.39 9.74
N GLY A 35 -12.06 0.99 10.68
CA GLY A 35 -10.68 0.62 10.95
C GLY A 35 -9.80 1.80 11.37
N ARG A 36 -8.66 1.47 11.98
CA ARG A 36 -7.57 2.41 12.20
C ARG A 36 -6.64 2.36 10.99
N PHE A 37 -6.18 3.52 10.55
CA PHE A 37 -5.07 3.59 9.60
C PHE A 37 -3.78 3.09 10.25
N LEU A 38 -3.15 2.12 9.60
CA LEU A 38 -1.80 1.66 9.87
C LEU A 38 -0.83 2.43 8.99
N ILE A 39 0.29 2.87 9.55
CA ILE A 39 1.38 3.45 8.78
C ILE A 39 2.35 2.31 8.47
N LEU A 40 2.48 1.93 7.21
CA LEU A 40 3.37 0.85 6.76
C LEU A 40 4.31 1.38 5.65
N PRO A 41 5.48 0.78 5.43
CA PRO A 41 6.33 1.16 4.30
C PRO A 41 5.65 0.80 2.97
N HIS A 42 5.65 1.74 2.01
CA HIS A 42 5.17 1.48 0.66
C HIS A 42 6.05 0.40 -0.01
N PRO A 43 5.46 -0.63 -0.66
CA PRO A 43 6.19 -1.81 -1.14
C PRO A 43 7.40 -1.54 -2.02
N ARG A 44 7.36 -0.47 -2.82
CA ARG A 44 8.43 -0.09 -3.75
C ARG A 44 9.42 0.94 -3.19
N THR A 45 8.95 1.87 -2.37
CA THR A 45 9.75 3.05 -2.00
C THR A 45 10.20 3.02 -0.54
N GLY A 46 9.59 2.17 0.30
CA GLY A 46 9.83 2.14 1.74
C GLY A 46 9.25 3.33 2.50
N VAL A 47 8.67 4.31 1.79
CA VAL A 47 8.13 5.54 2.40
C VAL A 47 6.89 5.21 3.24
N PRO A 48 6.76 5.77 4.46
CA PRO A 48 5.57 5.58 5.29
C PRO A 48 4.29 5.98 4.55
N THR A 49 3.36 5.05 4.44
CA THR A 49 2.09 5.16 3.70
C THR A 49 0.96 4.65 4.58
N TYR A 50 -0.22 5.25 4.43
CA TYR A 50 -1.39 4.90 5.24
C TYR A 50 -2.16 3.76 4.57
N TYR A 51 -2.40 2.71 5.35
CA TYR A 51 -3.21 1.56 4.95
C TYR A 51 -4.40 1.42 5.90
N LEU A 52 -5.58 1.16 5.35
CA LEU A 52 -6.78 0.84 6.12
C LEU A 52 -7.07 -0.65 5.96
N HIS A 53 -7.22 -1.35 7.08
CA HIS A 53 -7.79 -2.68 7.10
C HIS A 53 -9.28 -2.59 7.45
N SER A 54 -10.14 -3.20 6.66
CA SER A 54 -11.58 -3.29 6.92
C SER A 54 -12.00 -4.74 7.04
N ASP A 55 -12.68 -5.06 8.14
CA ASP A 55 -13.27 -6.38 8.35
C ASP A 55 -14.55 -6.52 7.52
N SER A 56 -14.60 -7.55 6.68
CA SER A 56 -15.75 -7.81 5.79
C SER A 56 -16.91 -8.50 6.53
N ALA A 57 -17.16 -8.15 7.79
CA ALA A 57 -18.13 -8.83 8.65
C ALA A 57 -19.56 -8.25 8.59
N SER A 58 -19.75 -7.08 7.98
CA SER A 58 -21.00 -6.30 8.10
C SER A 58 -21.93 -6.34 6.88
N GLY A 59 -21.81 -7.33 5.98
CA GLY A 59 -22.66 -7.43 4.79
C GLY A 59 -22.88 -8.87 4.33
N SER A 60 -24.15 -9.26 4.16
CA SER A 60 -24.63 -10.62 3.86
C SER A 60 -24.29 -11.15 2.44
N SER A 61 -23.03 -11.07 1.99
CA SER A 61 -22.61 -11.57 0.67
C SER A 61 -21.39 -12.49 0.74
N SER A 62 -21.64 -13.77 0.47
CA SER A 62 -20.74 -14.77 -0.13
C SER A 62 -19.28 -14.85 0.36
N SER A 63 -19.02 -15.75 1.31
CA SER A 63 -17.91 -16.73 1.46
C SER A 63 -16.44 -16.44 1.05
N ALA A 64 -16.07 -15.32 0.42
CA ALA A 64 -14.74 -15.13 -0.20
C ALA A 64 -13.80 -14.19 0.60
N THR A 65 -14.31 -13.37 1.51
CA THR A 65 -13.52 -12.32 2.22
C THR A 65 -13.51 -12.48 3.74
N LEU A 66 -13.54 -13.72 4.24
CA LEU A 66 -13.52 -14.02 5.69
C LEU A 66 -12.32 -13.40 6.45
N ASN A 67 -11.28 -12.95 5.73
CA ASN A 67 -10.05 -12.44 6.32
C ASN A 67 -9.90 -10.90 6.25
N GLY A 68 -10.90 -10.16 5.73
CA GLY A 68 -10.83 -8.70 5.58
C GLY A 68 -10.20 -8.23 4.25
N GLU A 69 -10.25 -6.93 4.01
CA GLU A 69 -9.65 -6.24 2.86
C GLU A 69 -8.64 -5.19 3.31
N LEU A 70 -7.58 -4.97 2.52
CA LEU A 70 -6.59 -3.92 2.74
C LEU A 70 -6.72 -2.84 1.68
N PHE A 71 -6.67 -1.58 2.11
CA PHE A 71 -6.75 -0.42 1.24
C PHE A 71 -5.54 0.48 1.48
N GLU A 72 -4.98 1.02 0.39
CA GLU A 72 -3.93 2.04 0.44
C GLU A 72 -4.56 3.42 0.25
N LEU A 73 -4.17 4.38 1.09
CA LEU A 73 -4.53 5.79 0.93
C LEU A 73 -3.54 6.49 0.02
N SER A 74 -4.03 7.01 -1.09
CA SER A 74 -3.25 7.82 -2.03
C SER A 74 -3.82 9.22 -2.13
N SER A 75 -2.94 10.22 -2.25
CA SER A 75 -3.33 11.62 -2.39
C SER A 75 -3.09 12.13 -3.80
N LEU A 76 -4.10 12.74 -4.40
CA LEU A 76 -3.98 13.52 -5.63
C LEU A 76 -4.08 15.01 -5.33
N LYS A 77 -3.12 15.78 -5.83
CA LYS A 77 -3.10 17.24 -5.73
C LYS A 77 -2.62 17.83 -7.05
N ASP A 78 -3.28 18.89 -7.51
CA ASP A 78 -2.80 19.69 -8.64
C ASP A 78 -1.56 20.48 -8.18
N GLY A 79 -0.41 20.18 -8.78
CA GLY A 79 0.85 20.87 -8.46
C GLY A 79 1.02 22.20 -9.19
N LYS A 80 0.16 22.50 -10.18
CA LYS A 80 0.27 23.69 -11.03
C LYS A 80 -0.67 24.81 -10.58
N TYR A 81 -1.85 24.46 -10.10
CA TYR A 81 -2.87 25.44 -9.71
C TYR A 81 -3.38 25.18 -8.30
N ASP A 82 -3.64 26.25 -7.56
CA ASP A 82 -4.35 26.17 -6.29
C ASP A 82 -5.82 25.84 -6.54
N ARG A 83 -6.19 24.60 -6.24
CA ARG A 83 -7.56 24.10 -6.34
C ARG A 83 -8.22 24.15 -4.97
N CYS A 84 -9.55 24.27 -4.95
CA CYS A 84 -10.34 24.10 -3.75
C CYS A 84 -11.58 23.26 -4.06
N TRP A 85 -12.16 22.67 -3.03
CA TRP A 85 -13.46 21.99 -3.13
C TRP A 85 -14.53 22.90 -2.56
N MET A 86 -15.64 23.04 -3.29
CA MET A 86 -16.83 23.75 -2.83
C MET A 86 -17.94 22.73 -2.61
N PHE A 87 -18.41 22.63 -1.37
CA PHE A 87 -19.54 21.77 -1.00
C PHE A 87 -20.78 22.63 -0.85
N SER A 88 -21.58 22.70 -1.92
CA SER A 88 -22.78 23.55 -1.97
C SER A 88 -23.75 23.26 -0.83
N ASP A 89 -23.97 21.98 -0.52
CA ASP A 89 -24.94 21.55 0.49
C ASP A 89 -24.49 21.86 1.92
N LEU A 90 -23.18 21.99 2.13
CA LEU A 90 -22.58 22.29 3.44
C LEU A 90 -22.16 23.76 3.56
N ASN A 91 -22.31 24.55 2.49
CA ASN A 91 -21.77 25.90 2.35
C ASN A 91 -20.30 26.00 2.83
N GLN A 92 -19.50 24.98 2.52
CA GLN A 92 -18.13 24.82 3.01
C GLN A 92 -17.14 24.82 1.84
N VAL A 93 -16.00 25.49 2.06
CA VAL A 93 -14.87 25.48 1.13
C VAL A 93 -13.68 24.77 1.78
N ILE A 94 -13.16 23.74 1.12
CA ILE A 94 -11.91 23.08 1.51
C ILE A 94 -10.79 23.61 0.63
N SER A 95 -9.86 24.36 1.24
CA SER A 95 -8.79 25.07 0.54
C SER A 95 -7.67 24.18 0.00
N SER A 96 -7.55 22.92 0.46
CA SER A 96 -6.43 22.05 0.12
C SER A 96 -6.41 21.60 -1.34
N GLY A 97 -7.59 21.54 -1.98
CA GLY A 97 -7.74 21.01 -3.36
C GLY A 97 -7.29 19.56 -3.52
N GLN A 98 -7.02 18.86 -2.41
CA GLN A 98 -6.49 17.51 -2.39
C GLN A 98 -7.64 16.51 -2.41
N LEU A 99 -7.48 15.46 -3.20
CA LEU A 99 -8.38 14.32 -3.27
C LEU A 99 -7.65 13.11 -2.70
N GLU A 100 -8.20 12.55 -1.64
CA GLU A 100 -7.73 11.28 -1.09
C GLU A 100 -8.49 10.13 -1.73
N ILE A 101 -7.80 9.04 -2.04
CA ILE A 101 -8.37 7.84 -2.65
C ILE A 101 -7.92 6.63 -1.86
N LEU A 102 -8.88 5.87 -1.34
CA LEU A 102 -8.67 4.52 -0.81
C LEU A 102 -8.83 3.50 -1.94
N ALA A 103 -7.71 2.90 -2.33
CA ALA A 103 -7.69 1.86 -3.36
C ALA A 103 -7.41 0.50 -2.73
N ARG A 104 -8.13 -0.54 -3.17
CA ARG A 104 -7.87 -1.93 -2.72
C ARG A 104 -6.46 -2.34 -3.13
N ILE A 105 -5.70 -2.90 -2.19
CA ILE A 105 -4.38 -3.46 -2.42
C ILE A 105 -4.32 -4.92 -1.98
N ASP A 106 -3.53 -5.69 -2.71
CA ASP A 106 -3.25 -7.07 -2.38
C ASP A 106 -2.17 -7.14 -1.29
N ALA A 107 -2.55 -7.57 -0.09
CA ALA A 107 -1.67 -7.62 1.07
C ALA A 107 -0.38 -8.43 0.85
N ARG A 108 -0.38 -9.37 -0.11
CA ARG A 108 0.83 -10.12 -0.48
C ARG A 108 1.96 -9.22 -0.94
N PHE A 109 1.68 -8.11 -1.65
CA PHE A 109 2.73 -7.20 -2.09
C PHE A 109 3.40 -6.48 -0.90
N VAL A 110 2.62 -6.14 0.12
CA VAL A 110 3.15 -5.56 1.37
C VAL A 110 3.98 -6.60 2.11
N VAL A 111 3.46 -7.82 2.29
CA VAL A 111 4.20 -8.91 2.96
C VAL A 111 5.49 -9.26 2.22
N ILE A 112 5.44 -9.42 0.90
CA ILE A 112 6.62 -9.68 0.06
C ILE A 112 7.65 -8.58 0.24
N SER A 113 7.24 -7.30 0.20
CA SER A 113 8.16 -6.18 0.38
C SER A 113 8.82 -6.20 1.75
N LEU A 114 8.04 -6.38 2.82
CA LEU A 114 8.57 -6.45 4.18
C LEU A 114 9.58 -7.59 4.32
N LEU A 115 9.24 -8.80 3.88
CA LEU A 115 10.13 -9.96 3.95
C LEU A 115 11.39 -9.78 3.09
N TYR A 116 11.24 -9.36 1.84
CA TYR A 116 12.35 -9.25 0.89
C TYR A 116 13.32 -8.12 1.27
N SER A 117 12.80 -6.97 1.72
CA SER A 117 13.63 -5.79 2.03
C SER A 117 14.32 -5.82 3.40
N THR A 118 13.96 -6.76 4.27
CA THR A 118 14.50 -6.83 5.65
C THR A 118 15.01 -8.20 6.07
N LEU A 119 14.43 -9.30 5.56
CA LEU A 119 14.71 -10.69 5.99
C LEU A 119 15.21 -11.59 4.85
N ALA A 120 16.08 -11.07 3.99
CA ALA A 120 16.65 -11.81 2.86
C ALA A 120 17.68 -12.90 3.25
N ASP A 121 17.79 -13.26 4.54
CA ASP A 121 18.80 -14.22 5.04
C ASP A 121 18.38 -15.69 4.93
N GLY A 122 17.16 -15.95 4.41
CA GLY A 122 16.69 -17.30 4.11
C GLY A 122 16.43 -18.18 5.34
N LYS A 123 16.28 -17.59 6.53
CA LYS A 123 15.98 -18.32 7.76
C LYS A 123 14.48 -18.43 8.01
N PHE A 124 14.06 -19.55 8.57
CA PHE A 124 12.71 -19.77 9.07
C PHE A 124 12.52 -19.05 10.41
N ARG A 125 11.41 -18.33 10.57
CA ARG A 125 11.05 -17.59 11.78
C ARG A 125 9.58 -17.76 12.12
N SER A 126 9.22 -17.72 13.40
CA SER A 126 7.80 -17.64 13.78
C SER A 126 7.17 -16.37 13.24
N LEU A 127 5.83 -16.31 13.22
CA LEU A 127 5.11 -15.11 12.78
C LEU A 127 5.49 -13.88 13.62
N GLU A 128 5.55 -14.05 14.95
CA GLU A 128 5.87 -12.97 15.88
C GLU A 128 7.29 -12.44 15.64
N ASP A 129 8.30 -13.31 15.66
CA ASP A 129 9.70 -12.92 15.39
C ASP A 129 9.87 -12.29 14.00
N THR A 130 9.13 -12.78 13.00
CA THR A 130 9.16 -12.18 11.65
C THR A 130 8.81 -10.69 11.70
N PHE A 131 7.65 -10.32 12.24
CA PHE A 131 7.19 -8.92 12.21
C PHE A 131 7.90 -8.03 13.25
N GLU A 132 8.37 -8.59 14.38
CA GLU A 132 9.20 -7.87 15.33
C GLU A 132 10.56 -7.48 14.73
N GLN A 133 11.25 -8.42 14.09
CA GLN A 133 12.55 -8.15 13.44
C GLN A 133 12.40 -7.15 12.30
N ILE A 134 11.33 -7.24 11.51
CA ILE A 134 11.00 -6.26 10.46
C ILE A 134 10.82 -4.87 11.07
N ALA A 135 10.02 -4.75 12.14
CA ALA A 135 9.73 -3.48 12.79
C ALA A 135 11.01 -2.83 13.35
N LEU A 136 11.86 -3.62 14.01
CA LEU A 136 13.14 -3.17 14.54
C LEU A 136 14.10 -2.71 13.44
N ALA A 137 14.24 -3.50 12.37
CA ALA A 137 15.14 -3.19 11.26
C ALA A 137 14.75 -1.90 10.53
N LEU A 138 13.45 -1.74 10.22
CA LEU A 138 12.96 -0.55 9.53
C LEU A 138 12.98 0.69 10.41
N TYR A 139 12.69 0.56 11.70
CA TYR A 139 12.82 1.66 12.63
C TYR A 139 14.28 2.12 12.73
N GLY A 140 15.23 1.18 12.84
CA GLY A 140 16.67 1.46 12.83
C GLY A 140 17.10 2.25 11.60
N ARG A 141 16.74 1.76 10.40
CA ARG A 141 17.04 2.43 9.12
C ARG A 141 16.46 3.84 9.07
N ARG A 142 15.19 4.01 9.44
CA ARG A 142 14.52 5.32 9.44
C ARG A 142 15.16 6.30 10.43
N LYS A 143 15.58 5.80 11.60
CA LYS A 143 16.29 6.60 12.59
C LYS A 143 17.63 7.10 12.03
N GLU A 144 18.38 6.22 11.37
CA GLU A 144 19.64 6.58 10.71
C GLU A 144 19.42 7.65 9.63
N GLU A 145 18.47 7.43 8.71
CA GLU A 145 18.11 8.40 7.65
C GLU A 145 17.69 9.76 8.24
N MET A 146 16.87 9.77 9.30
CA MET A 146 16.45 11.00 9.97
C MET A 146 17.63 11.76 10.58
N VAL A 147 18.59 11.04 11.17
CA VAL A 147 19.81 11.64 11.74
C VAL A 147 20.68 12.23 10.63
N GLU A 148 20.76 11.59 9.47
CA GLU A 148 21.50 12.12 8.32
C GLU A 148 20.83 13.37 7.73
N CYS A 149 19.51 13.39 7.60
CA CYS A 149 18.77 14.52 7.01
C CYS A 149 18.61 15.73 7.94
N ILE A 150 18.79 15.57 9.27
CA ILE A 150 18.59 16.64 10.25
C ILE A 150 19.93 16.93 10.97
N PRO A 151 20.72 17.90 10.49
CA PRO A 151 22.03 18.24 11.07
C PRO A 151 22.00 18.53 12.57
N ALA A 152 20.90 19.12 13.07
CA ALA A 152 20.70 19.40 14.48
C ALA A 152 20.56 18.13 15.35
N LEU A 153 20.00 17.05 14.82
CA LEU A 153 19.93 15.75 15.51
C LEU A 153 21.29 15.07 15.49
N LYS A 154 22.01 15.15 14.37
CA LYS A 154 23.38 14.63 14.23
C LYS A 154 24.34 15.27 15.26
N ALA A 155 24.27 16.59 15.43
CA ALA A 155 25.07 17.31 16.43
C ALA A 155 24.74 16.88 17.87
N LYS A 156 23.45 16.78 18.23
CA LYS A 156 23.01 16.33 19.56
C LYS A 156 23.45 14.91 19.91
N LEU A 157 23.48 14.01 18.95
CA LEU A 157 23.95 12.63 19.14
C LEU A 157 25.47 12.54 19.26
N SER A 158 26.22 13.39 18.55
CA SER A 158 27.69 13.41 18.62
C SER A 158 28.24 13.97 19.94
N GLU A 159 27.46 14.78 20.66
CA GLU A 159 27.86 15.37 21.95
C GLU A 159 27.62 14.46 23.16
N GLY A 160 27.38 13.16 22.95
CA GLY A 160 27.20 12.18 24.04
C GLY A 160 25.86 12.28 24.77
N GLY A 161 24.93 13.09 24.25
CA GLY A 161 23.56 13.23 24.74
C GLY A 161 22.69 12.04 24.37
N ALA A 162 23.02 10.84 24.85
CA ALA A 162 22.08 9.72 24.91
C ALA A 162 21.06 9.99 26.03
N SER A 163 20.34 11.10 25.94
CA SER A 163 19.10 11.21 26.69
C SER A 163 18.11 10.36 25.93
N GLU A 164 17.80 9.19 26.48
CA GLU A 164 16.58 8.47 26.16
C GLU A 164 15.45 9.50 26.15
N ALA A 165 14.98 9.85 24.96
CA ALA A 165 13.79 10.68 24.81
C ALA A 165 12.62 9.82 25.31
N HIS A 166 12.38 9.86 26.62
CA HIS A 166 11.23 9.24 27.28
C HIS A 166 9.96 9.64 26.53
N GLY A 167 9.44 8.72 25.72
CA GLY A 167 8.19 8.88 24.97
C GLY A 167 8.26 8.64 23.46
N VAL A 168 9.44 8.51 22.84
CA VAL A 168 9.51 8.12 21.42
C VAL A 168 9.45 6.60 21.34
N GLN A 169 8.30 6.11 20.86
CA GLN A 169 8.04 4.71 20.62
C GLN A 169 9.20 4.09 19.82
N GLN A 170 9.90 3.13 20.42
CA GLN A 170 11.15 2.55 19.88
C GLN A 170 10.92 1.50 18.78
N ASP A 171 9.68 1.32 18.36
CA ASP A 171 9.28 0.34 17.35
C ASP A 171 8.32 0.95 16.33
N TRP A 172 8.27 0.34 15.16
CA TRP A 172 7.22 0.61 14.18
C TRP A 172 6.02 -0.29 14.48
N SER A 173 5.36 -0.08 15.62
CA SER A 173 4.25 -0.92 16.14
C SER A 173 3.12 -1.24 15.15
N ASP A 174 2.86 -0.38 14.17
CA ASP A 174 1.88 -0.64 13.12
C ASP A 174 2.25 -1.88 12.26
N ILE A 175 3.54 -2.21 12.13
CA ILE A 175 4.01 -3.43 11.45
C ILE A 175 3.64 -4.69 12.25
N ILE A 176 3.78 -4.63 13.57
CA ILE A 176 3.38 -5.74 14.46
C ILE A 176 1.86 -5.90 14.42
N THR A 177 1.13 -4.78 14.47
CA THR A 177 -0.34 -4.77 14.35
C THR A 177 -0.78 -5.37 13.01
N PHE A 178 -0.11 -5.00 11.92
CA PHE A 178 -0.33 -5.57 10.59
C PHE A 178 -0.06 -7.08 10.56
N GLY A 179 1.06 -7.53 11.12
CA GLY A 179 1.43 -8.96 11.19
C GLY A 179 0.38 -9.85 11.88
N ASN A 180 -0.38 -9.27 12.81
CA ASN A 180 -1.43 -9.97 13.55
C ASN A 180 -2.76 -10.12 12.80
N LEU A 181 -2.95 -9.44 11.67
CA LEU A 181 -4.18 -9.50 10.89
C LEU A 181 -4.36 -10.88 10.22
N ALA A 182 -5.60 -11.39 10.18
CA ALA A 182 -5.91 -12.67 9.54
C ALA A 182 -5.58 -12.69 8.04
N LEU A 183 -5.82 -11.57 7.34
CA LEU A 183 -5.40 -11.39 5.94
C LEU A 183 -3.90 -11.58 5.75
N VAL A 184 -3.11 -11.11 6.71
CA VAL A 184 -1.64 -11.12 6.64
C VAL A 184 -1.09 -12.51 6.92
N LYS A 185 -1.68 -13.26 7.86
CA LYS A 185 -1.36 -14.68 8.08
C LYS A 185 -1.54 -15.50 6.81
N LYS A 186 -2.69 -15.36 6.15
CA LYS A 186 -2.98 -16.01 4.88
C LYS A 186 -1.99 -15.55 3.78
N ALA A 187 -1.76 -14.25 3.66
CA ALA A 187 -0.80 -13.72 2.69
C ALA A 187 0.61 -14.27 2.92
N LEU A 188 1.02 -14.45 4.18
CA LEU A 188 2.30 -15.03 4.56
C LEU A 188 2.42 -16.49 4.12
N GLU A 189 1.41 -17.33 4.39
CA GLU A 189 1.35 -18.74 3.93
C GLU A 189 1.41 -18.87 2.40
N GLU A 190 0.82 -17.92 1.67
CA GLU A 190 0.81 -17.88 0.21
C GLU A 190 2.17 -17.49 -0.38
N VAL A 191 3.00 -16.71 0.31
CA VAL A 191 4.29 -16.20 -0.21
C VAL A 191 5.52 -16.87 0.41
N ALA A 192 5.37 -17.59 1.53
CA ALA A 192 6.45 -18.21 2.28
C ALA A 192 6.39 -19.74 2.24
N ASP A 193 7.55 -20.38 2.32
CA ASP A 193 7.65 -21.79 2.71
C ASP A 193 7.29 -21.89 4.20
N VAL A 194 6.55 -22.94 4.57
CA VAL A 194 6.07 -23.17 5.93
C VAL A 194 6.75 -24.41 6.48
N GLN A 195 7.26 -24.30 7.71
CA GLN A 195 7.84 -25.40 8.46
C GLN A 195 7.15 -25.50 9.82
N ASP A 196 6.61 -26.68 10.12
CA ASP A 196 6.03 -26.96 11.44
C ASP A 196 7.15 -27.13 12.48
N LEU A 197 7.01 -26.44 13.60
CA LEU A 197 7.91 -26.52 14.74
C LEU A 197 7.41 -27.59 15.74
N PRO A 198 8.31 -28.19 16.56
CA PRO A 198 7.92 -29.22 17.52
C PRO A 198 6.88 -28.80 18.57
N ASN A 199 6.74 -27.50 18.82
CA ASN A 199 5.76 -26.91 19.74
C ASN A 199 4.37 -26.69 19.10
N GLY A 200 4.19 -27.05 17.83
CA GLY A 200 2.95 -26.83 17.07
C GLY A 200 2.83 -25.44 16.45
N GLU A 201 3.84 -24.58 16.60
CA GLU A 201 3.92 -23.31 15.88
C GLU A 201 4.43 -23.51 14.45
N GLN A 202 4.22 -22.51 13.61
CA GLN A 202 4.72 -22.50 12.24
C GLN A 202 5.81 -21.45 12.07
N ALA A 203 6.87 -21.84 11.37
CA ALA A 203 7.92 -20.96 10.95
C ALA A 203 7.85 -20.72 9.44
N TYR A 204 8.16 -19.48 9.04
CA TYR A 204 7.99 -18.97 7.70
C TYR A 204 9.32 -18.49 7.15
N ARG A 205 9.52 -18.71 5.85
CA ARG A 205 10.64 -18.17 5.07
C ARG A 205 10.13 -17.76 3.70
N LEU A 206 10.46 -16.55 3.23
CA LEU A 206 10.06 -16.10 1.89
C LEU A 206 10.45 -17.14 0.81
N SER A 207 9.49 -17.49 -0.05
CA SER A 207 9.67 -18.47 -1.10
C SER A 207 9.62 -17.79 -2.46
N THR A 208 10.79 -17.60 -3.08
CA THR A 208 10.90 -16.95 -4.39
C THR A 208 10.05 -17.65 -5.46
N ALA A 209 9.95 -18.97 -5.41
CA ALA A 209 9.10 -19.74 -6.33
C ALA A 209 7.61 -19.41 -6.18
N LYS A 210 7.10 -19.32 -4.93
CA LYS A 210 5.71 -18.92 -4.67
C LYS A 210 5.46 -17.47 -5.08
N VAL A 211 6.41 -16.58 -4.80
CA VAL A 211 6.35 -15.17 -5.21
C VAL A 211 6.20 -15.08 -6.73
N PHE A 212 7.09 -15.70 -7.51
CA PHE A 212 6.98 -15.65 -8.97
C PHE A 212 5.69 -16.29 -9.49
N SER A 213 5.21 -17.38 -8.91
CA SER A 213 3.91 -17.95 -9.28
C SER A 213 2.73 -16.96 -9.09
N ILE A 214 2.75 -16.18 -8.01
CA ILE A 214 1.76 -15.11 -7.78
C ILE A 214 1.91 -13.98 -8.80
N LEU A 215 3.14 -13.56 -9.09
CA LEU A 215 3.42 -12.51 -10.06
C LEU A 215 3.00 -12.93 -11.47
N ASP A 216 3.29 -14.16 -11.88
CA ASP A 216 2.91 -14.74 -13.17
C ASP A 216 1.39 -14.78 -13.32
N SER A 217 0.69 -15.25 -12.29
CA SER A 217 -0.78 -15.28 -12.27
C SER A 217 -1.37 -13.87 -12.41
N LYS A 218 -0.76 -12.87 -11.75
CA LYS A 218 -1.21 -11.47 -11.84
C LYS A 218 -0.88 -10.87 -13.20
N HIS A 219 0.29 -11.18 -13.75
CA HIS A 219 0.75 -10.75 -15.06
C HIS A 219 -0.14 -11.27 -16.17
N GLN A 220 -0.45 -12.57 -16.18
CA GLN A 220 -1.35 -13.19 -17.14
C GLN A 220 -2.73 -12.52 -17.12
N ARG A 221 -3.26 -12.24 -15.93
CA ARG A 221 -4.55 -11.55 -15.80
C ARG A 221 -4.49 -10.11 -16.30
N LEU A 222 -3.48 -9.34 -15.89
CA LEU A 222 -3.35 -7.92 -16.25
C LEU A 222 -3.02 -7.72 -17.73
N SER A 223 -2.25 -8.62 -18.35
CA SER A 223 -1.87 -8.57 -19.77
C SER A 223 -2.97 -9.07 -20.72
N SER A 224 -4.01 -9.72 -20.18
CA SER A 224 -5.13 -10.19 -20.98
C SER A 224 -5.89 -9.05 -21.65
N LYS A 225 -6.35 -9.30 -22.88
CA LYS A 225 -7.14 -8.33 -23.66
C LYS A 225 -8.37 -7.87 -22.89
N SER A 226 -9.10 -8.79 -22.25
CA SER A 226 -10.31 -8.49 -21.47
C SER A 226 -10.08 -7.46 -20.36
N THR A 227 -8.92 -7.49 -19.68
CA THR A 227 -8.58 -6.50 -18.66
C THR A 227 -8.40 -5.09 -19.25
N PHE A 228 -7.82 -4.98 -20.46
CA PHE A 228 -7.68 -3.71 -21.17
C PHE A 228 -9.04 -3.19 -21.65
N VAL A 229 -9.89 -4.07 -22.19
CA VAL A 229 -11.27 -3.73 -22.59
C VAL A 229 -12.10 -3.22 -21.41
N ALA A 230 -11.94 -3.86 -20.23
CA ALA A 230 -12.63 -3.45 -19.01
C ALA A 230 -12.12 -2.13 -18.41
N SER A 231 -10.91 -1.70 -18.80
CA SER A 231 -10.24 -0.50 -18.25
C SER A 231 -9.79 0.47 -19.35
N PRO A 232 -10.70 0.95 -20.22
CA PRO A 232 -10.32 1.69 -21.43
C PRO A 232 -9.60 3.00 -21.09
N ASN A 233 -10.04 3.70 -20.03
CA ASN A 233 -9.49 5.00 -19.64
C ASN A 233 -8.12 4.94 -18.95
N MET A 234 -7.66 3.75 -18.54
CA MET A 234 -6.37 3.56 -17.88
C MET A 234 -5.45 2.72 -18.75
N LEU A 235 -5.72 1.42 -18.85
CA LEU A 235 -4.89 0.47 -19.57
C LEU A 235 -5.03 0.66 -21.09
N GLY A 236 -6.25 0.88 -21.59
CA GLY A 236 -6.50 1.17 -23.01
C GLY A 236 -5.78 2.42 -23.49
N ARG A 237 -5.95 3.55 -22.81
CA ARG A 237 -5.23 4.80 -23.13
C ARG A 237 -3.71 4.70 -22.97
N ASN A 238 -3.21 3.84 -22.08
CA ASN A 238 -1.77 3.60 -21.98
C ASN A 238 -1.27 2.81 -23.20
N PHE A 239 -2.02 1.77 -23.60
CA PHE A 239 -1.77 1.00 -24.81
C PHE A 239 -1.76 1.88 -26.06
N GLU A 240 -2.81 2.66 -26.31
CA GLU A 240 -2.92 3.54 -27.49
C GLU A 240 -1.74 4.51 -27.61
N ARG A 241 -1.32 5.13 -26.50
CA ARG A 241 -0.19 6.07 -26.48
C ARG A 241 1.16 5.42 -26.77
N ARG A 242 1.28 4.13 -26.52
CA ARG A 242 2.54 3.37 -26.68
C ARG A 242 2.52 2.46 -27.91
N TRP A 243 1.41 2.42 -28.64
CA TRP A 243 1.29 1.68 -29.88
C TRP A 243 2.13 2.35 -30.95
N GLN A 244 3.12 1.63 -31.47
CA GLN A 244 4.09 2.16 -32.45
C GLN A 244 3.81 1.71 -33.89
N SER A 245 2.85 0.80 -34.08
CA SER A 245 2.48 0.31 -35.41
C SER A 245 1.58 1.34 -36.10
N ASP A 246 1.73 1.45 -37.43
CA ASP A 246 0.86 2.29 -38.28
C ASP A 246 -0.58 1.73 -38.39
N SER A 247 -0.81 0.53 -37.86
CA SER A 247 -2.13 -0.09 -37.79
C SER A 247 -3.00 0.51 -36.68
N ASP A 248 -4.32 0.52 -36.90
CA ASP A 248 -5.29 0.97 -35.90
C ASP A 248 -5.24 0.06 -34.65
N PRO A 249 -5.01 0.59 -33.43
CA PRO A 249 -5.00 -0.20 -32.20
C PRO A 249 -6.39 -0.63 -31.71
N SER A 250 -7.48 -0.04 -32.23
CA SER A 250 -8.85 -0.25 -31.75
C SER A 250 -9.31 -1.73 -31.68
N PRO A 251 -8.95 -2.61 -32.64
CA PRO A 251 -9.30 -4.04 -32.57
C PRO A 251 -8.69 -4.78 -31.37
N TYR A 252 -7.61 -4.25 -30.80
CA TYR A 252 -6.93 -4.83 -29.64
C TYR A 252 -7.48 -4.33 -28.30
N LEU A 253 -8.41 -3.39 -28.34
CA LEU A 253 -9.04 -2.75 -27.16
C LEU A 253 -10.56 -2.90 -27.11
N THR A 254 -11.15 -3.63 -28.06
CA THR A 254 -12.58 -3.92 -28.13
C THR A 254 -12.85 -5.40 -27.85
N ALA A 255 -14.00 -5.71 -27.25
CA ALA A 255 -14.43 -7.09 -27.09
C ALA A 255 -14.61 -7.74 -28.48
N ALA A 256 -14.22 -9.00 -28.63
CA ALA A 256 -14.45 -9.74 -29.87
C ALA A 256 -15.96 -9.84 -30.15
N ALA A 257 -16.38 -9.56 -31.37
CA ALA A 257 -17.75 -9.80 -31.79
C ALA A 257 -18.03 -11.31 -31.85
N GLU A 258 -19.25 -11.73 -31.53
CA GLU A 258 -19.66 -13.14 -31.60
C GLU A 258 -19.41 -13.69 -33.02
N GLY A 259 -18.47 -14.62 -33.15
CA GLY A 259 -18.14 -15.28 -34.41
C GLY A 259 -16.86 -14.77 -35.11
N GLU A 260 -16.22 -13.71 -34.62
CA GLU A 260 -14.91 -13.30 -35.12
C GLU A 260 -13.78 -14.10 -34.46
N GLN A 261 -12.88 -14.64 -35.29
CA GLN A 261 -11.64 -15.23 -34.78
C GLN A 261 -10.81 -14.12 -34.13
N GLU A 262 -10.50 -14.28 -32.85
CA GLU A 262 -9.70 -13.34 -32.06
C GLU A 262 -8.25 -13.30 -32.60
N SER A 263 -8.04 -12.57 -33.69
CA SER A 263 -6.73 -12.37 -34.31
C SER A 263 -6.00 -11.26 -33.56
N ASP A 264 -5.48 -11.63 -32.41
CA ASP A 264 -4.67 -10.76 -31.58
C ASP A 264 -3.20 -10.89 -31.99
N CYS A 265 -2.64 -9.82 -32.55
CA CYS A 265 -1.31 -9.85 -33.13
C CYS A 265 -0.22 -9.94 -32.04
N LYS A 266 0.95 -10.44 -32.42
CA LYS A 266 2.07 -10.65 -31.50
C LYS A 266 2.49 -9.35 -30.80
N GLU A 267 2.59 -8.25 -31.55
CA GLU A 267 2.97 -6.93 -31.04
C GLU A 267 2.00 -6.42 -29.96
N ALA A 268 0.69 -6.59 -30.17
CA ALA A 268 -0.33 -6.19 -29.20
C ALA A 268 -0.23 -6.99 -27.90
N LYS A 269 0.04 -8.30 -28.00
CA LYS A 269 0.26 -9.16 -26.83
C LYS A 269 1.50 -8.74 -26.06
N GLU A 270 2.61 -8.50 -26.75
CA GLU A 270 3.87 -8.07 -26.15
C GLU A 270 3.74 -6.70 -25.47
N LEU A 271 3.07 -5.73 -26.10
CA LEU A 271 2.85 -4.42 -25.49
C LEU A 271 1.98 -4.51 -24.24
N ARG A 272 0.89 -5.29 -24.26
CA ARG A 272 0.08 -5.52 -23.05
C ARG A 272 0.87 -6.22 -21.96
N ALA A 273 1.69 -7.21 -22.31
CA ALA A 273 2.58 -7.90 -21.37
C ALA A 273 3.59 -6.94 -20.73
N LYS A 274 4.18 -6.03 -21.52
CA LYS A 274 5.12 -5.00 -21.03
C LYS A 274 4.42 -4.01 -20.09
N ILE A 275 3.27 -3.47 -20.48
CA ILE A 275 2.47 -2.56 -19.63
C ILE A 275 2.06 -3.25 -18.32
N ALA A 276 1.61 -4.50 -18.38
CA ALA A 276 1.23 -5.27 -17.19
C ALA A 276 2.43 -5.50 -16.24
N ALA A 277 3.60 -5.84 -16.79
CA ALA A 277 4.82 -6.02 -16.00
C ALA A 277 5.24 -4.73 -15.29
N GLU A 278 5.21 -3.59 -15.98
CA GLU A 278 5.51 -2.28 -15.39
C GLU A 278 4.56 -1.91 -14.25
N ILE A 279 3.25 -2.16 -14.40
CA ILE A 279 2.25 -1.90 -13.35
C ILE A 279 2.45 -2.81 -12.13
N ILE A 280 2.83 -4.07 -12.34
CA ILE A 280 3.16 -4.96 -11.22
C ILE A 280 4.42 -4.47 -10.50
N ALA A 281 5.44 -4.07 -11.26
CA ALA A 281 6.70 -3.58 -10.72
C ALA A 281 6.55 -2.30 -9.86
N THR A 282 5.51 -1.47 -10.06
CA THR A 282 5.28 -0.29 -9.19
C THR A 282 4.97 -0.69 -7.74
N ASN A 283 4.60 -1.95 -7.49
CA ASN A 283 4.27 -2.50 -6.18
C ASN A 283 5.36 -3.46 -5.64
N LEU A 284 6.53 -3.55 -6.29
CA LEU A 284 7.63 -4.41 -5.87
C LEU A 284 8.82 -3.59 -5.37
N PRO A 285 9.61 -4.10 -4.40
CA PRO A 285 10.93 -3.57 -4.11
C PRO A 285 11.78 -3.48 -5.38
N PRO A 286 12.62 -2.45 -5.58
CA PRO A 286 13.37 -2.27 -6.82
C PRO A 286 14.24 -3.48 -7.22
N PRO A 287 14.96 -4.17 -6.31
CA PRO A 287 15.72 -5.35 -6.70
C PRO A 287 14.82 -6.50 -7.18
N LEU A 288 13.70 -6.75 -6.48
CA LEU A 288 12.73 -7.78 -6.89
C LEU A 288 12.04 -7.42 -8.23
N ALA A 289 11.83 -6.14 -8.50
CA ALA A 289 11.31 -5.70 -9.79
C ALA A 289 12.28 -6.05 -10.93
N VAL A 290 13.60 -5.88 -10.73
CA VAL A 290 14.63 -6.27 -11.70
C VAL A 290 14.61 -7.79 -11.91
N ASP A 291 14.58 -8.57 -10.83
CA ASP A 291 14.49 -10.04 -10.91
C ASP A 291 13.24 -10.48 -11.67
N TYR A 292 12.11 -9.80 -11.44
CA TYR A 292 10.84 -10.06 -12.11
C TYR A 292 10.84 -9.73 -13.60
N PHE A 293 11.45 -8.62 -14.02
CA PHE A 293 11.62 -8.36 -15.45
C PHE A 293 12.52 -9.39 -16.12
N GLY A 294 13.59 -9.83 -15.43
CA GLY A 294 14.45 -10.91 -15.88
C GLY A 294 13.70 -12.24 -16.04
N HIS A 295 12.85 -12.60 -15.07
CA HIS A 295 12.00 -13.79 -15.10
C HIS A 295 11.04 -13.80 -16.31
N LEU A 296 10.52 -12.63 -16.70
CA LEU A 296 9.63 -12.49 -17.86
C LEU A 296 10.35 -12.33 -19.20
N GLU A 297 11.68 -12.25 -19.20
CA GLU A 297 12.49 -11.94 -20.40
C GLU A 297 12.09 -10.59 -21.06
N ILE A 298 11.59 -9.63 -20.27
CA ILE A 298 11.19 -8.31 -20.75
C ILE A 298 12.34 -7.32 -20.56
N ALA A 299 12.78 -6.69 -21.65
CA ALA A 299 13.78 -5.63 -21.59
C ALA A 299 13.26 -4.43 -20.79
N VAL A 300 14.02 -4.01 -19.78
CA VAL A 300 13.78 -2.77 -19.03
C VAL A 300 14.47 -1.65 -19.80
N ASP A 301 13.69 -0.68 -20.28
CA ASP A 301 14.26 0.56 -20.80
C ASP A 301 14.76 1.35 -19.57
N ASN A 302 16.08 1.37 -19.37
CA ASN A 302 16.73 2.14 -18.30
C ASN A 302 16.58 3.64 -18.51
#